data_AF-A0A3D0KVH3-F1
#
_entry.id   AF-A0A3D0KVH3-F1
#
_cell.length_a   1.000
_cell.length_b   1.000
_cell.length_c   1.000
_cell.angle_alpha   90.00
_cell.angle_beta   90.00
_cell.angle_gamma   90.00
#
_symmetry.space_group_name_H-M   'P 1'
#
loop_
_entity.id
_entity.type
_entity.pdbx_description
1 polymer ?
#
loop_
_entity_poly.entity_id
_entity_poly.type
_entity_poly.pdbx_seq_one_letter_code
_entity_poly.pdbx_strand_id
1 'polypeptide(L)'
;MNKFAKMHGLGNDFVILDWRDDRRRKVPEAAARRLADRRLGIGCDQILVLRACDTADLRMDILNQDGSPSGACGNGTRCVADMMMHELQQDRIEIETDGGILTAWRAADGEIAVDMGPVKTNWQDVPLASAADTLHVPLDMAGLDMAGLDYGGLDGVCHSL
;
A
#
# COMPACT_ATOMS: atom_id res chain seq x y z
N MET A 1 -13.11 8.12 -21.95
CA MET A 1 -13.15 7.55 -20.59
C MET A 1 -11.81 6.86 -20.38
N ASN A 2 -10.98 7.29 -19.42
CA ASN A 2 -9.77 6.55 -19.13
C ASN A 2 -10.16 5.20 -18.52
N LYS A 3 -9.52 4.11 -18.97
CA LYS A 3 -9.70 2.79 -18.38
C LYS A 3 -9.13 2.81 -16.96
N PHE A 4 -9.73 2.03 -16.06
CA PHE A 4 -9.23 1.76 -14.73
C PHE A 4 -9.43 0.27 -14.43
N ALA A 5 -8.65 -0.27 -13.51
CA ALA A 5 -8.91 -1.59 -12.93
C ALA A 5 -9.45 -1.42 -11.51
N LYS A 6 -10.33 -2.35 -11.12
CA LYS A 6 -10.87 -2.45 -9.77
C LYS A 6 -10.44 -3.80 -9.21
N MET A 7 -9.72 -3.78 -8.11
CA MET A 7 -9.20 -5.00 -7.46
C MET A 7 -9.42 -4.92 -5.96
N HIS A 8 -9.33 -6.05 -5.26
CA HIS A 8 -9.25 -6.08 -3.81
C HIS A 8 -8.25 -7.12 -3.34
N GLY A 9 -7.64 -6.88 -2.20
CA GLY A 9 -6.83 -7.84 -1.45
C GLY A 9 -7.40 -7.95 -0.04
N LEU A 10 -7.91 -9.14 0.33
CA LEU A 10 -8.48 -9.41 1.66
C LEU A 10 -9.54 -8.38 2.11
N GLY A 11 -10.42 -7.97 1.19
CA GLY A 11 -11.49 -7.00 1.46
C GLY A 11 -11.08 -5.53 1.34
N ASN A 12 -9.78 -5.21 1.32
CA ASN A 12 -9.29 -3.86 1.02
C ASN A 12 -9.30 -3.63 -0.49
N ASP A 13 -10.02 -2.62 -0.98
CA ASP A 13 -10.30 -2.45 -2.41
C ASP A 13 -9.69 -1.19 -3.04
N PHE A 14 -9.30 -1.30 -4.30
CA PHE A 14 -8.46 -0.32 -4.99
C PHE A 14 -9.06 0.09 -6.32
N VAL A 15 -8.97 1.38 -6.64
CA VAL A 15 -9.05 1.86 -8.03
C VAL A 15 -7.63 2.03 -8.54
N ILE A 16 -7.29 1.34 -9.62
CA ILE A 16 -5.95 1.35 -10.22
C ILE A 16 -6.01 2.14 -11.52
N LEU A 17 -5.16 3.16 -11.60
CA LEU A 17 -5.01 4.05 -12.74
C LEU A 17 -3.64 3.80 -13.37
N ASP A 18 -3.63 3.22 -14.56
CA ASP A 18 -2.39 3.03 -15.32
C ASP A 18 -2.07 4.27 -16.15
N TRP A 19 -1.12 5.06 -15.66
CA TRP A 19 -0.60 6.27 -16.32
C TRP A 19 0.91 6.15 -16.56
N ARG A 20 1.38 4.94 -16.90
CA ARG A 20 2.77 4.72 -17.30
C ARG A 20 3.18 5.53 -18.53
N ASP A 21 2.21 5.85 -19.40
CA ASP A 21 2.36 6.71 -20.58
C ASP A 21 2.36 8.22 -20.26
N ASP A 22 1.87 8.63 -19.09
CA ASP A 22 1.81 10.03 -18.64
C ASP A 22 2.20 10.16 -17.16
N ARG A 23 3.50 10.03 -16.89
CA ARG A 23 4.06 10.08 -15.53
C ARG A 23 3.82 11.40 -14.78
N ARG A 24 3.43 12.49 -15.45
CA ARG A 24 3.20 13.81 -14.82
C ARG A 24 1.76 14.01 -14.36
N ARG A 25 0.84 13.16 -14.82
CA ARG A 25 -0.57 13.28 -14.50
C ARG A 25 -0.82 13.08 -13.01
N LYS A 26 -1.62 13.96 -12.41
CA LYS A 26 -2.00 13.90 -11.00
C LYS A 26 -3.49 13.64 -10.87
N VAL A 27 -3.86 12.96 -9.79
CA VAL A 27 -5.26 12.90 -9.33
C VAL A 27 -5.47 14.11 -8.43
N PRO A 28 -6.30 15.10 -8.81
CA PRO A 28 -6.67 16.18 -7.89
C PRO A 28 -7.44 15.61 -6.71
N GLU A 29 -7.29 16.17 -5.51
CA GLU A 29 -7.99 15.68 -4.32
C GLU A 29 -9.52 15.61 -4.49
N ALA A 30 -10.12 16.60 -5.16
CA ALA A 30 -11.55 16.58 -5.45
C ALA A 30 -11.94 15.39 -6.34
N ALA A 31 -11.07 15.00 -7.27
CA ALA A 31 -11.26 13.79 -8.07
C ALA A 31 -11.06 12.53 -7.24
N ALA A 32 -10.05 12.48 -6.36
CA ALA A 32 -9.82 11.35 -5.46
C ALA A 32 -11.05 11.09 -4.59
N ARG A 33 -11.58 12.13 -3.91
CA ARG A 33 -12.81 12.05 -3.12
C ARG A 33 -13.99 11.56 -3.93
N ARG A 34 -14.14 12.05 -5.17
CA ARG A 34 -15.24 11.63 -6.06
C ARG A 34 -15.09 10.19 -6.54
N LEU A 35 -13.87 9.73 -6.81
CA LEU A 35 -13.60 8.35 -7.22
C LEU A 35 -13.85 7.38 -6.06
N ALA A 36 -13.39 7.74 -4.86
CA ALA A 36 -13.46 6.91 -3.66
C ALA A 36 -14.85 6.85 -3.01
N ASP A 37 -15.76 7.79 -3.31
CA ASP A 37 -17.14 7.74 -2.84
C ASP A 37 -17.85 6.46 -3.30
N ARG A 38 -18.28 5.61 -2.36
CA ARG A 38 -18.91 4.31 -2.64
C ARG A 38 -20.36 4.41 -3.15
N ARG A 39 -21.02 5.56 -2.98
CA ARG A 39 -22.43 5.77 -3.36
C ARG A 39 -22.55 6.51 -4.69
N LEU A 40 -21.66 7.46 -4.93
CA LEU A 40 -21.72 8.39 -6.05
C LEU A 40 -20.51 8.28 -6.98
N GLY A 41 -19.49 7.55 -6.58
CA GLY A 41 -18.25 7.29 -7.32
C GLY A 41 -18.10 5.82 -7.70
N ILE A 42 -16.85 5.40 -7.87
CA ILE A 42 -16.49 3.98 -8.07
C ILE A 42 -16.49 3.26 -6.72
N GLY A 43 -16.05 3.95 -5.66
CA GLY A 43 -15.85 3.40 -4.34
C GLY A 43 -14.51 2.69 -4.23
N CYS A 44 -13.67 3.04 -3.26
CA CYS A 44 -12.44 2.30 -2.92
C CYS A 44 -11.88 2.77 -1.58
N ASP A 45 -11.04 1.93 -0.96
CA ASP A 45 -10.24 2.33 0.18
C ASP A 45 -9.05 3.19 -0.24
N GLN A 46 -8.38 2.83 -1.34
CA GLN A 46 -7.23 3.56 -1.87
C GLN A 46 -7.24 3.63 -3.39
N ILE A 47 -6.56 4.65 -3.93
CA ILE A 47 -6.34 4.83 -5.36
C ILE A 47 -4.85 4.58 -5.63
N LEU A 48 -4.56 3.65 -6.52
CA LEU A 48 -3.20 3.29 -6.92
C LEU A 48 -2.94 3.87 -8.31
N VAL A 49 -1.84 4.59 -8.49
CA VAL A 49 -1.45 5.19 -9.77
C VAL A 49 -0.15 4.57 -10.23
N LEU A 50 -0.19 3.84 -11.35
CA LEU A 50 0.98 3.21 -11.94
C LEU A 50 1.69 4.21 -12.86
N ARG A 51 3.01 4.26 -12.77
CA ARG A 51 3.88 5.17 -13.52
C ARG A 51 5.10 4.44 -14.04
N ALA A 52 5.64 4.94 -15.15
CA ALA A 52 6.95 4.53 -15.60
C ALA A 52 8.03 5.12 -14.69
N CYS A 53 9.02 4.30 -14.35
CA CYS A 53 10.24 4.69 -13.65
C CYS A 53 11.44 4.03 -14.33
N ASP A 54 12.65 4.46 -13.96
CA ASP A 54 13.90 3.95 -14.53
C ASP A 54 14.63 3.00 -13.55
N THR A 55 14.08 2.80 -12.34
CA THR A 55 14.72 2.14 -11.18
C THR A 55 14.09 0.79 -10.81
N ALA A 56 12.92 0.46 -11.37
CA ALA A 56 12.13 -0.74 -11.08
C ALA A 56 11.22 -1.05 -12.29
N ASP A 57 10.42 -2.13 -12.24
CA ASP A 57 9.49 -2.48 -13.32
C ASP A 57 8.36 -1.44 -13.48
N LEU A 58 7.95 -0.84 -12.37
CA LEU A 58 7.09 0.33 -12.35
C LEU A 58 7.22 1.11 -11.03
N ARG A 59 6.69 2.33 -11.04
CA ARG A 59 6.40 3.10 -9.83
C ARG A 59 4.91 3.05 -9.52
N MET A 60 4.57 2.92 -8.24
CA MET A 60 3.21 3.00 -7.74
C MET A 60 3.08 4.13 -6.72
N ASP A 61 2.27 5.15 -7.04
CA ASP A 61 1.82 6.11 -6.05
C ASP A 61 0.53 5.59 -5.39
N ILE A 62 0.41 5.79 -4.07
CA ILE A 62 -0.73 5.35 -3.28
C ILE A 62 -1.42 6.58 -2.70
N LEU A 63 -2.71 6.74 -2.98
CA LEU A 63 -3.52 7.83 -2.44
C LEU A 63 -4.64 7.27 -1.57
N ASN A 64 -4.89 7.92 -0.43
CA ASN A 64 -6.08 7.69 0.38
C ASN A 64 -7.34 8.26 -0.31
N GLN A 65 -8.51 7.95 0.26
CA GLN A 65 -9.81 8.40 -0.26
C GLN A 65 -9.91 9.94 -0.40
N ASP A 66 -9.20 10.68 0.45
CA ASP A 66 -9.19 12.14 0.44
C ASP A 66 -8.18 12.74 -0.56
N GLY A 67 -7.34 11.91 -1.18
CA GLY A 67 -6.27 12.29 -2.09
C GLY A 67 -4.91 12.52 -1.43
N SER A 68 -4.82 12.38 -0.10
CA SER A 68 -3.53 12.43 0.59
C SER A 68 -2.64 11.23 0.22
N PRO A 69 -1.31 11.42 0.12
CA PRO A 69 -0.40 10.31 -0.16
C PRO A 69 -0.32 9.34 1.03
N SER A 70 -0.17 8.05 0.72
CA SER A 70 0.14 7.00 1.70
C SER A 70 1.49 6.37 1.36
N GLY A 71 2.30 6.09 2.38
CA GLY A 71 3.66 5.57 2.20
C GLY A 71 3.73 4.08 1.84
N ALA A 72 2.71 3.28 2.19
CA ALA A 72 2.69 1.85 1.88
C ALA A 72 1.25 1.28 1.88
N CYS A 73 1.04 0.24 1.07
CA CYS A 73 -0.15 -0.61 1.13
C CYS A 73 0.19 -2.03 0.69
N GLY A 74 0.33 -2.97 1.63
CA GLY A 74 0.68 -4.36 1.32
C GLY A 74 -0.36 -5.05 0.42
N ASN A 75 -1.65 -4.85 0.70
CA ASN A 75 -2.74 -5.46 -0.09
C ASN A 75 -2.78 -4.90 -1.51
N GLY A 76 -2.58 -3.58 -1.67
CA GLY A 76 -2.51 -2.90 -2.96
C GLY A 76 -1.31 -3.33 -3.78
N THR A 77 -0.14 -3.47 -3.14
CA THR A 77 1.06 -3.99 -3.78
C THR A 77 0.84 -5.41 -4.31
N ARG A 78 0.17 -6.29 -3.56
CA ARG A 78 -0.17 -7.64 -4.05
C ARG A 78 -1.06 -7.60 -5.29
N CYS A 79 -2.09 -6.76 -5.30
CA CYS A 79 -2.97 -6.61 -6.46
C CYS A 79 -2.22 -6.11 -7.70
N VAL A 80 -1.38 -5.07 -7.55
CA VAL A 80 -0.59 -4.54 -8.65
C VAL A 80 0.44 -5.54 -9.12
N ALA A 81 1.08 -6.26 -8.19
CA ALA A 81 2.06 -7.28 -8.54
C ALA A 81 1.45 -8.44 -9.33
N ASP A 82 0.29 -8.96 -8.93
CA ASP A 82 -0.40 -10.01 -9.71
C ASP A 82 -0.71 -9.55 -11.13
N MET A 83 -1.27 -8.33 -11.27
CA MET A 83 -1.58 -7.73 -12.57
C MET A 83 -0.33 -7.60 -13.45
N MET A 84 0.75 -7.06 -12.88
CA MET A 84 1.97 -6.77 -13.61
C MET A 84 2.77 -8.03 -13.97
N MET A 85 2.80 -9.02 -13.08
CA MET A 85 3.36 -10.35 -13.38
C MET A 85 2.64 -11.00 -14.58
N HIS A 86 1.30 -10.87 -14.62
CA HIS A 86 0.51 -11.34 -15.75
C HIS A 86 0.80 -10.58 -17.04
N GLU A 87 0.99 -9.26 -16.98
CA GLU A 87 1.32 -8.44 -18.16
C GLU A 87 2.73 -8.73 -18.69
N LEU A 88 3.71 -8.79 -17.79
CA LEU A 88 5.13 -8.93 -18.12
C LEU A 88 5.56 -10.39 -18.35
N GLN A 89 4.71 -11.35 -18.02
CA GLN A 89 5.02 -12.78 -18.07
C GLN A 89 6.23 -13.14 -17.19
N GLN A 90 6.23 -12.62 -15.96
CA GLN A 90 7.28 -12.80 -14.95
C GLN A 90 6.66 -13.22 -13.62
N ASP A 91 7.39 -13.98 -12.80
CA ASP A 91 6.94 -14.39 -11.44
C ASP A 91 7.53 -13.52 -10.32
N ARG A 92 8.36 -12.54 -10.66
CA ARG A 92 9.00 -11.62 -9.70
C ARG A 92 9.13 -10.25 -10.35
N ILE A 93 8.77 -9.21 -9.60
CA ILE A 93 8.87 -7.82 -10.03
C ILE A 93 9.33 -6.91 -8.88
N GLU A 94 9.83 -5.75 -9.24
CA GLU A 94 10.17 -4.64 -8.34
C GLU A 94 9.24 -3.45 -8.59
N ILE A 95 8.72 -2.88 -7.50
CA ILE A 95 7.81 -1.73 -7.52
C ILE A 95 8.42 -0.59 -6.71
N GLU A 96 8.68 0.54 -7.34
CA GLU A 96 9.10 1.76 -6.66
C GLU A 96 7.90 2.44 -5.97
N THR A 97 8.06 2.81 -4.69
CA THR A 97 7.07 3.56 -3.90
C THR A 97 7.74 4.71 -3.15
N ASP A 98 6.96 5.55 -2.46
CA ASP A 98 7.52 6.57 -1.56
C ASP A 98 8.28 5.97 -0.37
N GLY A 99 7.97 4.72 0.01
CA GLY A 99 8.68 3.97 1.05
C GLY A 99 9.98 3.30 0.58
N GLY A 100 10.29 3.35 -0.72
CA GLY A 100 11.40 2.61 -1.34
C GLY A 100 10.91 1.56 -2.34
N ILE A 101 11.85 0.75 -2.83
CA ILE A 101 11.55 -0.35 -3.75
C ILE A 101 11.04 -1.56 -2.95
N LEU A 102 9.89 -2.07 -3.34
CA LEU A 102 9.30 -3.31 -2.83
C LEU A 102 9.52 -4.41 -3.86
N THR A 103 9.95 -5.60 -3.40
CA THR A 103 10.04 -6.77 -4.28
C THR A 103 8.85 -7.69 -4.03
N ALA A 104 8.14 -8.05 -5.10
CA ALA A 104 7.02 -8.98 -5.05
C ALA A 104 7.33 -10.24 -5.88
N TRP A 105 6.84 -11.39 -5.44
CA TRP A 105 6.98 -12.65 -6.17
C TRP A 105 5.75 -13.54 -6.01
N ARG A 106 5.52 -14.41 -7.00
CA ARG A 106 4.55 -15.50 -6.89
C ARG A 106 5.17 -16.64 -6.06
N ALA A 107 4.54 -16.96 -4.94
CA ALA A 107 4.93 -18.04 -4.05
C ALA A 107 4.54 -19.42 -4.63
N ALA A 108 5.03 -20.49 -4.00
CA ALA A 108 4.84 -21.85 -4.49
C ALA A 108 3.36 -22.31 -4.46
N ASP A 109 2.54 -21.69 -3.61
CA ASP A 109 1.09 -21.88 -3.54
C ASP A 109 0.31 -21.05 -4.58
N GLY A 110 1.01 -20.23 -5.36
CA GLY A 110 0.44 -19.35 -6.39
C GLY A 110 0.03 -17.97 -5.87
N GLU A 111 0.11 -17.71 -4.56
CA GLU A 111 -0.20 -16.41 -3.98
C GLU A 111 0.92 -15.40 -4.23
N ILE A 112 0.61 -14.12 -4.04
CA ILE A 112 1.59 -13.05 -4.17
C ILE A 112 2.19 -12.72 -2.80
N ALA A 113 3.49 -12.90 -2.67
CA ALA A 113 4.27 -12.44 -1.53
C ALA A 113 4.98 -11.12 -1.86
N VAL A 114 5.16 -10.28 -0.85
CA VAL A 114 5.81 -8.97 -0.97
C VAL A 114 6.78 -8.81 0.20
N ASP A 115 8.02 -8.46 -0.11
CA ASP A 115 8.97 -7.97 0.89
C ASP A 115 8.64 -6.50 1.19
N MET A 116 8.13 -6.25 2.39
CA MET A 116 7.75 -4.93 2.87
C MET A 116 8.93 -4.14 3.46
N GLY A 117 10.13 -4.73 3.45
CA GLY A 117 11.31 -4.17 4.08
C GLY A 117 11.28 -4.25 5.61
N PRO A 118 12.35 -3.78 6.27
CA PRO A 118 12.45 -3.80 7.71
C PRO A 118 11.46 -2.82 8.36
N VAL A 119 10.87 -3.26 9.47
CA VAL A 119 10.03 -2.39 10.31
C VAL A 119 10.92 -1.34 10.98
N LYS A 120 10.48 -0.08 10.94
CA LYS A 120 11.12 1.01 11.68
C LYS A 120 10.62 1.03 13.12
N THR A 121 11.54 1.01 14.08
CA THR A 121 11.22 0.94 15.52
C THR A 121 11.71 2.14 16.32
N ASN A 122 12.34 3.15 15.68
CA ASN A 122 12.62 4.40 16.39
C ASN A 122 11.36 5.25 16.40
N TRP A 123 11.04 5.87 17.53
CA TRP A 123 9.83 6.68 17.66
C TRP A 123 9.79 7.88 16.70
N GLN A 124 10.94 8.41 16.30
CA GLN A 124 11.03 9.49 15.30
C GLN A 124 10.75 9.01 13.87
N ASP A 125 10.96 7.71 13.61
CA ASP A 125 10.70 7.10 12.31
C ASP A 125 9.21 6.72 12.13
N VAL A 126 8.48 6.53 13.23
CA VAL A 126 7.02 6.32 13.31
C VAL A 126 6.25 7.63 13.59
N PRO A 127 6.91 8.78 13.36
CA PRO A 127 6.74 10.08 14.04
C PRO A 127 5.75 10.12 15.22
N LEU A 128 6.11 9.53 16.36
CA LEU A 128 5.34 9.68 17.59
C LEU A 128 5.47 11.11 18.16
N ALA A 129 4.45 11.58 18.88
CA ALA A 129 4.42 12.92 19.45
C ALA A 129 5.48 13.15 20.56
N SER A 130 5.97 12.08 21.17
CA SER A 130 7.04 12.12 22.17
C SER A 130 7.79 10.79 22.18
N ALA A 131 8.95 10.77 22.85
CA ALA A 131 9.77 9.56 22.98
C ALA A 131 9.00 8.45 23.71
N ALA A 132 8.87 7.30 23.05
CA ALA A 132 8.23 6.11 23.59
C ALA A 132 8.88 4.85 23.00
N ASP A 133 8.74 3.73 23.69
CA ASP A 133 9.00 2.42 23.09
C ASP A 133 7.89 2.14 22.06
N THR A 134 8.25 2.01 20.79
CA THR A 134 7.28 1.78 19.71
C THR A 134 6.62 0.40 19.80
N LEU A 135 7.21 -0.54 20.55
CA LEU A 135 6.60 -1.83 20.83
C LEU A 135 5.63 -1.77 22.02
N HIS A 136 5.74 -0.73 22.86
CA HIS A 136 4.94 -0.56 24.08
C HIS A 136 4.48 0.90 24.22
N VAL A 137 3.78 1.42 23.20
CA VAL A 137 3.27 2.79 23.22
C VAL A 137 2.17 2.89 24.28
N PRO A 138 2.33 3.74 25.32
CA PRO A 138 1.28 3.91 26.32
C PRO A 138 0.07 4.61 25.68
N LEU A 139 -1.09 3.94 25.72
CA LEU A 139 -2.36 4.47 25.24
C LEU A 139 -3.15 5.02 26.42
N ASP A 140 -3.05 6.33 26.67
CA ASP A 140 -3.94 7.00 27.60
C ASP A 140 -5.23 7.37 26.87
N MET A 141 -6.22 6.48 26.92
CA MET A 141 -7.57 6.75 26.43
C MET A 141 -8.52 6.70 27.62
N ALA A 142 -9.20 7.81 27.90
CA ALA A 142 -10.22 7.86 28.93
C ALA A 142 -11.28 6.77 28.69
N GLY A 143 -11.32 5.76 29.56
CA GLY A 143 -12.28 4.64 29.51
C GLY A 143 -11.78 3.33 28.90
N LEU A 144 -10.50 3.20 28.54
CA LEU A 144 -9.88 1.92 28.18
C LEU A 144 -8.71 1.64 29.12
N ASP A 145 -8.90 0.72 30.08
CA ASP A 145 -7.79 0.22 30.89
C ASP A 145 -6.78 -0.51 29.99
N MET A 146 -5.50 -0.21 30.22
CA MET A 146 -4.33 -0.63 29.46
C MET A 146 -4.32 -2.13 29.12
N ALA A 147 -4.78 -2.50 27.94
CA ALA A 147 -4.44 -3.77 27.31
C ALA A 147 -3.14 -3.56 26.52
N GLY A 148 -2.01 -4.01 27.07
CA GLY A 148 -0.75 -4.05 26.33
C GLY A 148 -0.91 -4.92 25.08
N LEU A 149 -0.67 -4.35 23.90
CA LEU A 149 -0.55 -5.09 22.66
C LEU A 149 0.88 -5.63 22.59
N ASP A 150 1.05 -6.90 22.98
CA ASP A 150 2.30 -7.63 22.83
C ASP A 150 2.51 -7.98 21.35
N TYR A 151 3.48 -7.32 20.70
CA TYR A 151 3.97 -7.67 19.35
C TYR A 151 5.18 -8.63 19.42
N GLY A 152 5.27 -9.47 20.45
CA GLY A 152 6.28 -10.52 20.57
C GLY A 152 6.12 -11.61 19.51
N GLY A 153 6.71 -11.40 18.32
CA GLY A 153 6.78 -12.45 17.31
C GLY A 153 7.10 -12.05 15.87
N LEU A 154 7.71 -10.89 15.61
CA LEU A 154 8.12 -10.51 14.25
C LEU A 154 9.48 -11.11 13.90
N ASP A 155 9.54 -12.43 13.75
CA ASP A 155 10.46 -13.02 12.77
C ASP A 155 9.85 -12.73 11.39
N GLY A 156 10.53 -11.85 10.64
CA GLY A 156 10.05 -11.26 9.41
C GLY A 156 9.75 -12.28 8.30
N VAL A 157 8.53 -12.81 8.29
CA VAL A 157 7.79 -13.17 7.08
C VAL A 157 6.33 -12.82 7.35
N CYS A 158 5.84 -11.73 6.74
CA CYS A 158 4.42 -11.41 6.74
C CYS A 158 3.71 -12.39 5.79
N HIS A 159 3.43 -13.61 6.26
CA HIS A 159 2.42 -14.47 5.68
C HIS A 159 1.07 -14.00 6.22
N SER A 160 0.42 -13.08 5.52
CA SER A 160 -1.01 -12.84 5.68
C SER A 160 -1.75 -13.82 4.76
N LEU A 161 -2.57 -14.67 5.38
CA LEU A 161 -3.59 -15.55 4.80
C LEU A 161 -4.39 -14.91 3.65
#